data_AF-A0A959T0S2-F1
#
_entry.id   AF-A0A959T0S2-F1
#
_cell.length_a   1.000
_cell.length_b   1.000
_cell.length_c   1.000
_cell.angle_alpha   90.00
_cell.angle_beta   90.00
_cell.angle_gamma   90.00
#
_symmetry.space_group_name_H-M   'P 1'
#
loop_
_entity.id
_entity.type
_entity.pdbx_description
1 polymer ?
#
loop_
_entity_poly.entity_id
_entity_poly.type
_entity_poly.pdbx_seq_one_letter_code
_entity_poly.pdbx_strand_id
1 'polypeptide(L)'
;IPGWDQLSLQQKELAYYLTQAGLAGRDIMWDQNHRHNLKVRRMLEKVIKDYPGERSGADWEHFMTYAKEVFFANGIHHHYGNQKFTPEFPRAYLEDVMAASGASLPAEVVDLLFDPELDAKKVSLAADADLVQASAVNFYGPGLTQAEVEAYYSAIERPDDPKPLSYGINSQVVKQDGQVLEKVWKVGGMYDAALREVVKWLEKAQGVAENPQQAKAIGLLIAYYNTGDLKTWDDFNVAWVEDTTSTVDFIHGFVEVYNDPLGKKGSYESIVEVTDPEATRNMQVIQKNAQWFEDHSPLMDTHKKENVVGITYRFINTVGESGDASPSTPIGVNLPNANWIRAEHGSKSVSLGNIVDAYDNSRGSSTLEVFCHDEEEIARAKEHSTLAGKLHTALHEVVGHASGRL
;
A
#
# COMPACT_ATOMS: atom_id res chain seq x y z
N ILE A 1 -13.33 -13.48 -2.06
CA ILE A 1 -12.73 -13.12 -0.76
C ILE A 1 -13.21 -14.14 0.26
N PRO A 2 -12.35 -15.07 0.72
CA PRO A 2 -12.75 -16.09 1.70
C PRO A 2 -13.29 -15.46 2.98
N GLY A 3 -14.26 -16.10 3.63
CA GLY A 3 -14.92 -15.57 4.83
C GLY A 3 -15.98 -14.48 4.60
N TRP A 4 -16.07 -13.87 3.41
CA TRP A 4 -16.98 -12.74 3.14
C TRP A 4 -18.45 -13.05 3.46
N ASP A 5 -18.96 -14.22 3.05
CA ASP A 5 -20.37 -14.57 3.23
C ASP A 5 -20.77 -14.73 4.70
N GLN A 6 -19.80 -15.00 5.58
CA GLN A 6 -19.99 -15.19 7.02
C GLN A 6 -20.07 -13.87 7.79
N LEU A 7 -19.70 -12.75 7.17
CA LEU A 7 -19.82 -11.42 7.77
C LEU A 7 -21.28 -11.01 7.91
N SER A 8 -21.59 -10.30 9.01
CA SER A 8 -22.88 -9.65 9.20
C SER A 8 -23.10 -8.57 8.13
N LEU A 9 -24.35 -8.15 7.94
CA LEU A 9 -24.66 -7.04 7.01
C LEU A 9 -23.90 -5.77 7.42
N GLN A 10 -23.84 -5.46 8.72
CA GLN A 10 -23.09 -4.32 9.25
C GLN A 10 -21.60 -4.39 8.88
N GLN A 11 -20.98 -5.55 9.03
CA GLN A 11 -19.56 -5.75 8.68
C GLN A 11 -19.32 -5.60 7.17
N LYS A 12 -20.23 -6.10 6.33
CA LYS A 12 -20.17 -5.94 4.87
C LYS A 12 -20.32 -4.47 4.47
N GLU A 13 -21.24 -3.74 5.10
CA GLU A 13 -21.43 -2.30 4.89
C GLU A 13 -20.18 -1.51 5.30
N LEU A 14 -19.61 -1.82 6.47
CA LEU A 14 -18.37 -1.21 6.94
C LEU A 14 -17.21 -1.43 5.95
N ALA A 15 -16.96 -2.69 5.56
CA ALA A 15 -15.91 -3.03 4.61
C ALA A 15 -16.14 -2.37 3.24
N TYR A 16 -17.38 -2.27 2.78
CA TYR A 16 -17.73 -1.55 1.56
C TYR A 16 -17.42 -0.05 1.67
N TYR A 17 -17.85 0.61 2.75
CA TYR A 17 -17.60 2.04 2.93
C TYR A 17 -16.11 2.37 3.07
N LEU A 18 -15.35 1.56 3.80
CA LEU A 18 -13.88 1.69 3.89
C LEU A 18 -13.22 1.50 2.51
N THR A 19 -13.68 0.52 1.74
CA THR A 19 -13.15 0.28 0.38
C THR A 19 -13.44 1.47 -0.54
N GLN A 20 -14.66 2.02 -0.49
CA GLN A 20 -15.02 3.21 -1.25
C GLN A 20 -14.19 4.43 -0.83
N ALA A 21 -13.90 4.57 0.48
CA ALA A 21 -13.03 5.63 0.99
C ALA A 21 -11.61 5.51 0.41
N GLY A 22 -11.02 4.32 0.37
CA GLY A 22 -9.72 4.08 -0.24
C GLY A 22 -9.69 4.38 -1.75
N LEU A 23 -10.71 3.94 -2.49
CA LEU A 23 -10.81 4.17 -3.94
C LEU A 23 -11.01 5.65 -4.29
N ALA A 24 -11.69 6.43 -3.43
CA ALA A 24 -11.91 7.85 -3.63
C ALA A 24 -10.61 8.67 -3.68
N GLY A 25 -9.55 8.21 -3.01
CA GLY A 25 -8.24 8.85 -3.04
C GLY A 25 -7.25 8.27 -4.06
N ARG A 26 -7.66 7.33 -4.93
CA ARG A 26 -6.77 6.70 -5.92
C ARG A 26 -5.93 7.72 -6.72
N ASP A 27 -6.55 8.82 -7.14
CA ASP A 27 -5.87 9.86 -7.95
C ASP A 27 -4.74 10.58 -7.21
N ILE A 28 -4.73 10.55 -5.87
CA ILE A 28 -3.66 11.13 -5.05
C ILE A 28 -2.34 10.41 -5.32
N MET A 29 -2.34 9.07 -5.33
CA MET A 29 -1.14 8.28 -5.58
C MET A 29 -0.56 8.53 -6.97
N TRP A 30 -1.43 8.69 -7.97
CA TRP A 30 -1.03 9.03 -9.34
C TRP A 30 -0.29 10.37 -9.38
N ASP A 31 -0.84 11.39 -8.71
CA ASP A 31 -0.22 12.72 -8.65
C ASP A 31 1.07 12.72 -7.82
N GLN A 32 1.12 11.98 -6.70
CA GLN A 32 2.32 11.79 -5.87
C GLN A 32 3.47 11.16 -6.68
N ASN A 33 3.17 10.15 -7.51
CA ASN A 33 4.17 9.48 -8.33
C ASN A 33 4.79 10.39 -9.39
N HIS A 34 4.02 11.32 -9.99
CA HIS A 34 4.54 12.29 -10.95
C HIS A 34 3.48 13.35 -11.33
N ARG A 35 3.89 14.62 -11.43
CA ARG A 35 3.04 15.80 -11.72
C ARG A 35 2.23 15.76 -13.03
N HIS A 36 2.55 14.85 -13.96
CA HIS A 36 1.84 14.71 -15.25
C HIS A 36 1.07 13.40 -15.38
N ASN A 37 1.15 12.49 -14.40
CA ASN A 37 0.53 11.16 -14.47
C ASN A 37 -0.98 11.23 -14.70
N LEU A 38 -1.70 12.11 -14.01
CA LEU A 38 -3.15 12.25 -14.22
C LEU A 38 -3.51 12.74 -15.64
N LYS A 39 -2.68 13.60 -16.25
CA LYS A 39 -2.88 14.04 -17.64
C LYS A 39 -2.64 12.88 -18.61
N VAL A 40 -1.54 12.16 -18.43
CA VAL A 40 -1.17 10.99 -19.26
C VAL A 40 -2.23 9.90 -19.15
N ARG A 41 -2.66 9.55 -17.93
CA ARG A 41 -3.71 8.55 -17.69
C ARG A 41 -5.00 8.90 -18.42
N ARG A 42 -5.48 10.14 -18.28
CA ARG A 42 -6.71 10.61 -18.93
C ARG A 42 -6.60 10.60 -20.46
N MET A 43 -5.42 10.91 -21.00
CA MET A 43 -5.15 10.78 -22.44
C MET A 43 -5.26 9.31 -22.87
N LEU A 44 -4.58 8.39 -22.19
CA LEU A 44 -4.60 6.96 -22.51
C LEU A 44 -6.02 6.40 -22.42
N GLU A 45 -6.74 6.68 -21.32
CA GLU A 45 -8.15 6.29 -21.12
C GLU A 45 -9.03 6.79 -22.27
N LYS A 46 -8.84 8.04 -22.71
CA LYS A 46 -9.60 8.64 -23.80
C LYS A 46 -9.29 8.01 -25.15
N VAL A 47 -8.03 7.76 -25.47
CA VAL A 47 -7.63 7.07 -26.71
C VAL A 47 -8.21 5.65 -26.73
N ILE A 48 -8.06 4.88 -25.65
CA ILE A 48 -8.58 3.50 -25.56
C ILE A 48 -10.10 3.46 -25.76
N LYS A 49 -10.81 4.43 -25.18
CA LYS A 49 -12.27 4.51 -25.28
C LYS A 49 -12.72 4.94 -26.67
N ASP A 50 -12.19 6.05 -27.16
CA ASP A 50 -12.80 6.82 -28.25
C ASP A 50 -12.07 6.65 -29.61
N TYR A 51 -10.90 6.01 -29.68
CA TYR A 51 -10.17 5.86 -30.96
C TYR A 51 -11.01 5.06 -31.98
N PRO A 52 -11.39 5.66 -33.12
CA PRO A 52 -12.28 5.04 -34.09
C PRO A 52 -11.56 4.21 -35.16
N GLY A 53 -10.22 4.25 -35.19
CA GLY A 53 -9.41 3.55 -36.17
C GLY A 53 -9.22 2.06 -35.88
N GLU A 54 -8.31 1.44 -36.64
CA GLU A 54 -7.98 0.02 -36.50
C GLU A 54 -7.28 -0.24 -35.15
N ARG A 55 -7.78 -1.25 -34.42
CA ARG A 55 -7.29 -1.63 -33.08
C ARG A 55 -6.49 -2.93 -33.13
N SER A 56 -5.62 -3.04 -34.12
CA SER A 56 -4.74 -4.17 -34.39
C SER A 56 -3.42 -3.69 -35.00
N GLY A 57 -2.41 -4.56 -34.97
CA GLY A 57 -1.08 -4.25 -35.49
C GLY A 57 -0.11 -3.76 -34.41
N ALA A 58 1.18 -3.77 -34.74
CA ALA A 58 2.26 -3.58 -33.77
C ALA A 58 2.16 -2.27 -32.98
N ASP A 59 1.87 -1.14 -33.64
CA ASP A 59 1.78 0.16 -32.96
C ASP A 59 0.62 0.21 -31.95
N TRP A 60 -0.55 -0.35 -32.31
CA TRP A 60 -1.68 -0.42 -31.38
C TRP A 60 -1.40 -1.37 -30.21
N GLU A 61 -0.76 -2.51 -30.49
CA GLU A 61 -0.36 -3.48 -29.46
C GLU A 61 0.65 -2.87 -28.48
N HIS A 62 1.68 -2.19 -28.97
CA HIS A 62 2.65 -1.46 -28.15
C HIS A 62 2.01 -0.31 -27.37
N PHE A 63 1.07 0.43 -27.98
CA PHE A 63 0.28 1.46 -27.28
C PHE A 63 -0.52 0.86 -26.11
N MET A 64 -1.21 -0.26 -26.36
CA MET A 64 -1.97 -0.95 -25.32
C MET A 64 -1.09 -1.53 -24.22
N THR A 65 0.12 -2.02 -24.55
CA THR A 65 1.11 -2.47 -23.57
C THR A 65 1.55 -1.30 -22.69
N TYR A 66 2.01 -0.20 -23.29
CA TYR A 66 2.41 1.00 -22.57
C TYR A 66 1.30 1.51 -21.66
N ALA A 67 0.05 1.57 -22.16
CA ALA A 67 -1.09 2.00 -21.36
C ALA A 67 -1.31 1.10 -20.13
N LYS A 68 -1.21 -0.22 -20.30
CA LYS A 68 -1.35 -1.19 -19.19
C LYS A 68 -0.22 -1.07 -18.18
N GLU A 69 1.02 -0.87 -18.63
CA GLU A 69 2.17 -0.62 -17.75
C GLU A 69 1.96 0.65 -16.92
N VAL A 70 1.49 1.73 -17.55
CA VAL A 70 1.16 2.98 -16.86
C VAL A 70 0.05 2.78 -15.82
N PHE A 71 -1.03 2.05 -16.17
CA PHE A 71 -2.10 1.71 -15.23
C PHE A 71 -1.61 0.82 -14.09
N PHE A 72 -0.74 -0.15 -14.37
CA PHE A 72 -0.20 -1.06 -13.38
C PHE A 72 0.72 -0.35 -12.40
N ALA A 73 1.53 0.59 -12.86
CA ALA A 73 2.52 1.26 -12.03
C ALA A 73 2.02 2.56 -11.37
N ASN A 74 0.74 2.90 -11.52
CA ASN A 74 0.17 4.18 -11.09
C ASN A 74 0.95 5.40 -11.64
N GLY A 75 1.49 5.30 -12.85
CA GLY A 75 2.34 6.35 -13.43
C GLY A 75 3.24 5.88 -14.57
N ILE A 76 4.00 6.82 -15.13
CA ILE A 76 4.87 6.58 -16.30
C ILE A 76 6.22 5.89 -16.00
N HIS A 77 6.40 5.41 -14.77
CA HIS A 77 7.63 4.78 -14.31
C HIS A 77 7.36 3.38 -13.79
N HIS A 78 8.31 2.47 -13.98
CA HIS A 78 8.25 1.12 -13.47
C HIS A 78 8.12 1.12 -11.94
N HIS A 79 7.06 0.47 -11.43
CA HIS A 79 6.72 0.41 -10.00
C HIS A 79 7.89 -0.05 -9.10
N TYR A 80 8.64 -1.08 -9.51
CA TYR A 80 9.80 -1.61 -8.76
C TYR A 80 11.14 -0.93 -9.13
N GLY A 81 11.54 -0.98 -10.40
CA GLY A 81 12.84 -0.47 -10.86
C GLY A 81 12.96 1.05 -10.96
N ASN A 82 11.86 1.80 -10.82
CA ASN A 82 11.77 3.25 -10.91
C ASN A 82 12.12 3.87 -12.28
N GLN A 83 12.55 3.09 -13.29
CA GLN A 83 12.85 3.64 -14.62
C GLN A 83 11.58 4.10 -15.33
N LYS A 84 11.64 5.22 -16.06
CA LYS A 84 10.55 5.65 -16.93
C LYS A 84 10.32 4.64 -18.06
N PHE A 85 9.07 4.34 -18.37
CA PHE A 85 8.71 3.49 -19.50
C PHE A 85 9.07 4.17 -20.82
N THR A 86 9.60 3.40 -21.77
CA THR A 86 9.89 3.88 -23.14
C THR A 86 8.76 3.43 -24.07
N PRO A 87 8.03 4.35 -24.72
CA PRO A 87 7.04 3.97 -25.71
C PRO A 87 7.67 3.20 -26.89
N GLU A 88 7.13 2.03 -27.21
CA GLU A 88 7.58 1.20 -28.35
C GLU A 88 6.78 1.46 -29.64
N PHE A 89 6.04 2.56 -29.70
CA PHE A 89 5.34 3.05 -30.89
C PHE A 89 5.88 4.44 -31.27
N PRO A 90 5.81 4.85 -32.55
CA PRO A 90 6.29 6.15 -32.97
C PRO A 90 5.55 7.31 -32.30
N ARG A 91 6.26 8.43 -32.05
CA ARG A 91 5.64 9.68 -31.59
C ARG A 91 4.46 10.13 -32.47
N ALA A 92 4.66 10.10 -33.79
CA ALA A 92 3.62 10.46 -34.75
C ALA A 92 2.36 9.59 -34.58
N TYR A 93 2.53 8.30 -34.26
CA TYR A 93 1.39 7.42 -34.00
C TYR A 93 0.60 7.87 -32.78
N LEU A 94 1.27 8.26 -31.68
CA LEU A 94 0.58 8.81 -30.51
C LEU A 94 -0.22 10.07 -30.85
N GLU A 95 0.40 10.98 -31.60
CA GLU A 95 -0.23 12.23 -32.03
C GLU A 95 -1.47 11.97 -32.89
N ASP A 96 -1.41 11.00 -33.81
CA ASP A 96 -2.53 10.60 -34.66
C ASP A 96 -3.68 9.98 -33.85
N VAL A 97 -3.41 9.03 -32.94
CA VAL A 97 -4.47 8.39 -32.13
C VAL A 97 -5.08 9.36 -31.13
N MET A 98 -4.29 10.31 -30.59
CA MET A 98 -4.80 11.39 -29.74
C MET A 98 -5.74 12.30 -30.53
N ALA A 99 -5.31 12.78 -31.71
CA ALA A 99 -6.13 13.65 -32.55
C ALA A 99 -7.44 12.97 -32.97
N ALA A 100 -7.38 11.72 -33.41
CA ALA A 100 -8.55 10.95 -33.84
C ALA A 100 -9.56 10.65 -32.72
N SER A 101 -9.10 10.56 -31.47
CA SER A 101 -9.95 10.34 -30.28
C SER A 101 -10.39 11.65 -29.60
N GLY A 102 -9.87 12.79 -30.06
CA GLY A 102 -10.04 14.10 -29.42
C GLY A 102 -9.32 14.22 -28.07
N ALA A 103 -8.35 13.35 -27.80
CA ALA A 103 -7.47 13.46 -26.65
C ALA A 103 -6.39 14.51 -26.91
N SER A 104 -5.79 15.03 -25.84
CA SER A 104 -4.69 15.97 -25.96
C SER A 104 -3.76 15.88 -24.76
N LEU A 105 -2.49 16.17 -25.01
CA LEU A 105 -1.47 16.42 -24.00
C LEU A 105 -0.73 17.71 -24.35
N PRO A 106 -0.24 18.47 -23.34
CA PRO A 106 0.69 19.56 -23.60
C PRO A 106 1.95 19.04 -24.33
N ALA A 107 2.51 19.85 -25.22
CA ALA A 107 3.65 19.45 -26.05
C ALA A 107 4.85 19.01 -25.21
N GLU A 108 5.11 19.71 -24.10
CA GLU A 108 6.18 19.38 -23.16
C GLU A 108 5.98 18.02 -22.48
N VAL A 109 4.72 17.57 -22.33
CA VAL A 109 4.41 16.25 -21.79
C VAL A 109 4.61 15.19 -22.87
N VAL A 110 4.28 15.47 -24.13
CA VAL A 110 4.60 14.55 -25.23
C VAL A 110 6.12 14.38 -25.36
N ASP A 111 6.88 15.48 -25.33
CA ASP A 111 8.35 15.45 -25.36
C ASP A 111 8.90 14.60 -24.21
N LEU A 112 8.39 14.81 -22.99
CA LEU A 112 8.73 14.00 -21.82
C LEU A 112 8.52 12.49 -22.04
N LEU A 113 7.43 12.06 -22.67
CA LEU A 113 7.18 10.61 -22.84
C LEU A 113 8.20 9.94 -23.76
N PHE A 114 8.79 10.68 -24.70
CA PHE A 114 9.68 10.14 -25.72
C PHE A 114 11.18 10.47 -25.52
N ASP A 115 11.51 11.42 -24.65
CA ASP A 115 12.91 11.74 -24.30
C ASP A 115 13.35 10.92 -23.08
N PRO A 116 14.23 9.92 -23.19
CA PRO A 116 14.61 9.06 -22.08
C PRO A 116 15.34 9.78 -20.93
N GLU A 117 15.91 10.97 -21.17
CA GLU A 117 16.69 11.71 -20.17
C GLU A 117 15.81 12.53 -19.23
N LEU A 118 14.63 12.97 -19.69
CA LEU A 118 13.71 13.77 -18.89
C LEU A 118 12.99 12.91 -17.83
N ASP A 119 13.08 13.28 -16.56
CA ASP A 119 12.41 12.58 -15.45
C ASP A 119 12.65 11.05 -15.51
N ALA A 120 13.88 10.64 -15.84
CA ALA A 120 14.25 9.25 -16.16
C ALA A 120 13.99 8.24 -15.02
N LYS A 121 14.01 8.70 -13.77
CA LYS A 121 13.74 7.88 -12.58
C LYS A 121 12.63 8.50 -11.74
N LYS A 122 11.67 7.67 -11.32
CA LYS A 122 10.66 8.02 -10.30
C LYS A 122 11.35 8.44 -9.01
N VAL A 123 12.15 7.52 -8.47
CA VAL A 123 13.00 7.73 -7.29
C VAL A 123 14.45 7.44 -7.66
N SER A 124 15.33 8.39 -7.36
CA SER A 124 16.78 8.23 -7.48
C SER A 124 17.40 8.18 -6.09
N LEU A 125 18.33 7.24 -5.91
CA LEU A 125 19.18 7.09 -4.72
C LEU A 125 20.66 7.16 -5.10
N ALA A 126 20.98 7.87 -6.19
CA ALA A 126 22.36 8.03 -6.66
C ALA A 126 23.14 8.92 -5.68
N ALA A 127 24.21 8.39 -5.10
CA ALA A 127 24.96 9.05 -4.03
C ALA A 127 25.65 10.37 -4.44
N ASP A 128 25.85 10.59 -5.74
CA ASP A 128 26.50 11.74 -6.34
C ASP A 128 25.53 12.76 -6.97
N ALA A 129 24.22 12.58 -6.77
CA ALA A 129 23.18 13.47 -7.28
C ALA A 129 22.39 14.14 -6.13
N ASP A 130 21.80 15.30 -6.44
CA ASP A 130 20.74 15.87 -5.59
C ASP A 130 19.50 14.99 -5.73
N LEU A 131 19.14 14.26 -4.66
CA LEU A 131 18.11 13.23 -4.74
C LEU A 131 16.71 13.82 -5.01
N VAL A 132 16.46 15.06 -4.59
CA VAL A 132 15.19 15.77 -4.85
C VAL A 132 15.08 16.12 -6.33
N GLN A 133 16.15 16.66 -6.93
CA GLN A 133 16.14 17.05 -8.34
C GLN A 133 16.26 15.86 -9.30
N ALA A 134 16.95 14.81 -8.88
CA ALA A 134 17.14 13.59 -9.68
C ALA A 134 15.92 12.65 -9.67
N SER A 135 14.92 12.93 -8.84
CA SER A 135 13.71 12.10 -8.70
C SER A 135 12.49 12.80 -9.31
N ALA A 136 11.72 12.06 -10.09
CA ALA A 136 10.51 12.56 -10.75
C ALA A 136 9.28 12.61 -9.83
N VAL A 137 9.32 11.98 -8.64
CA VAL A 137 8.21 12.03 -7.68
C VAL A 137 7.79 13.45 -7.35
N ASN A 138 6.49 13.65 -7.19
CA ASN A 138 5.87 14.96 -7.03
C ASN A 138 5.75 15.38 -5.55
N PHE A 139 6.59 14.82 -4.69
CA PHE A 139 6.67 15.20 -3.28
C PHE A 139 7.34 16.56 -3.05
N TYR A 140 8.17 16.96 -4.00
CA TYR A 140 8.92 18.20 -4.00
C TYR A 140 8.61 18.99 -5.28
N GLY A 141 8.21 20.24 -5.13
CA GLY A 141 7.93 21.13 -6.25
C GLY A 141 9.18 21.44 -7.09
N PRO A 142 9.01 21.83 -8.37
CA PRO A 142 10.12 22.15 -9.25
C PRO A 142 11.07 23.21 -8.67
N GLY A 143 12.38 23.00 -8.83
CA GLY A 143 13.41 23.95 -8.43
C GLY A 143 13.79 23.94 -6.94
N LEU A 144 13.26 22.99 -6.16
CA LEU A 144 13.82 22.66 -4.84
C LEU A 144 15.12 21.86 -4.98
N THR A 145 16.02 22.05 -4.03
CA THR A 145 17.20 21.18 -3.84
C THR A 145 17.01 20.30 -2.61
N GLN A 146 17.74 19.20 -2.54
CA GLN A 146 17.81 18.34 -1.35
C GLN A 146 18.22 19.15 -0.11
N ALA A 147 19.24 20.00 -0.23
CA ALA A 147 19.74 20.81 0.89
C ALA A 147 18.67 21.77 1.46
N GLU A 148 17.82 22.35 0.60
CA GLU A 148 16.73 23.23 1.03
C GLU A 148 15.65 22.47 1.82
N VAL A 149 15.34 21.24 1.39
CA VAL A 149 14.37 20.38 2.07
C VAL A 149 14.92 19.90 3.41
N GLU A 150 16.16 19.45 3.46
CA GLU A 150 16.83 19.02 4.69
C GLU A 150 16.93 20.16 5.70
N ALA A 151 17.29 21.37 5.24
CA ALA A 151 17.34 22.55 6.08
C ALA A 151 15.95 22.93 6.63
N TYR A 152 14.90 22.82 5.81
CA TYR A 152 13.52 23.06 6.23
C TYR A 152 13.11 22.14 7.37
N TYR A 153 13.31 20.83 7.22
CA TYR A 153 12.93 19.86 8.26
C TYR A 153 13.78 19.97 9.51
N SER A 154 15.08 20.18 9.38
CA SER A 154 15.99 20.36 10.52
C SER A 154 15.58 21.54 11.42
N ALA A 155 14.89 22.55 10.88
CA ALA A 155 14.42 23.70 11.66
C ALA A 155 13.14 23.43 12.47
N ILE A 156 12.29 22.51 12.02
CA ILE A 156 10.98 22.23 12.64
C ILE A 156 10.97 20.94 13.46
N GLU A 157 11.85 19.99 13.14
CA GLU A 157 12.00 18.75 13.88
C GLU A 157 12.45 19.03 15.32
N ARG A 158 12.05 18.11 16.21
CA ARG A 158 12.35 18.16 17.64
C ARG A 158 13.02 16.83 18.02
N PRO A 159 14.34 16.71 17.84
CA PRO A 159 15.03 15.43 18.00
C PRO A 159 14.99 14.89 19.44
N ASP A 160 14.80 15.76 20.42
CA ASP A 160 14.70 15.41 21.84
C ASP A 160 13.26 15.13 22.31
N ASP A 161 12.27 15.20 21.41
CA ASP A 161 10.90 14.83 21.74
C ASP A 161 10.80 13.31 21.92
N PRO A 162 10.38 12.78 23.08
CA PRO A 162 10.21 11.34 23.27
C PRO A 162 9.09 10.75 22.41
N LYS A 163 8.20 11.59 21.86
CA LYS A 163 7.07 11.19 21.00
C LYS A 163 7.10 12.03 19.71
N PRO A 164 8.16 11.89 18.88
CA PRO A 164 8.35 12.75 17.73
C PRO A 164 7.23 12.50 16.70
N LEU A 165 6.69 13.60 16.18
CA LEU A 165 5.71 13.56 15.08
C LEU A 165 6.38 13.12 13.77
N SER A 166 5.58 12.57 12.87
CA SER A 166 6.02 12.20 11.51
C SER A 166 6.11 13.43 10.61
N TYR A 167 7.10 14.30 10.85
CA TYR A 167 7.27 15.58 10.14
C TYR A 167 7.34 15.39 8.62
N GLY A 168 6.42 16.06 7.93
CA GLY A 168 6.34 16.06 6.48
C GLY A 168 5.60 14.90 5.84
N ILE A 169 5.05 13.94 6.60
CA ILE A 169 4.44 12.73 6.00
C ILE A 169 3.24 13.02 5.09
N ASN A 170 2.55 14.15 5.27
CA ASN A 170 1.31 14.48 4.57
C ASN A 170 1.35 15.81 3.83
N SER A 171 2.47 16.15 3.21
CA SER A 171 2.63 17.43 2.53
C SER A 171 3.54 17.34 1.31
N GLN A 172 3.22 18.16 0.30
CA GLN A 172 4.18 18.49 -0.75
C GLN A 172 5.01 19.69 -0.28
N VAL A 173 6.33 19.65 -0.41
CA VAL A 173 7.16 20.83 -0.17
C VAL A 173 7.30 21.60 -1.47
N VAL A 174 7.12 22.92 -1.43
CA VAL A 174 7.28 23.79 -2.60
C VAL A 174 8.12 25.00 -2.24
N LYS A 175 8.73 25.61 -3.26
CA LYS A 175 9.30 26.95 -3.16
C LYS A 175 8.31 27.95 -3.78
N GLN A 176 7.78 28.84 -2.96
CA GLN A 176 6.86 29.91 -3.38
C GLN A 176 7.40 31.25 -2.88
N ASP A 177 7.54 32.22 -3.79
CA ASP A 177 8.05 33.56 -3.48
C ASP A 177 9.40 33.55 -2.73
N GLY A 178 10.25 32.58 -3.08
CA GLY A 178 11.58 32.38 -2.46
C GLY A 178 11.56 31.66 -1.11
N GLN A 179 10.39 31.27 -0.59
CA GLN A 179 10.24 30.57 0.68
C GLN A 179 9.89 29.10 0.47
N VAL A 180 10.53 28.22 1.25
CA VAL A 180 10.21 26.79 1.31
C VAL A 180 9.05 26.60 2.28
N LEU A 181 7.96 25.99 1.82
CA LEU A 181 6.77 25.74 2.63
C LEU A 181 6.09 24.42 2.27
N GLU A 182 5.26 23.94 3.17
CA GLU A 182 4.44 22.74 2.98
C GLU A 182 3.03 23.07 2.48
N LYS A 183 2.65 22.43 1.38
CA LYS A 183 1.25 22.28 0.94
C LYS A 183 0.69 21.01 1.56
N VAL A 184 0.11 21.15 2.75
CA VAL A 184 -0.49 20.05 3.51
C VAL A 184 -1.66 19.42 2.73
N TRP A 185 -1.68 18.09 2.69
CA TRP A 185 -2.71 17.27 2.07
C TRP A 185 -3.89 17.11 3.04
N LYS A 186 -4.93 17.90 2.82
CA LYS A 186 -6.11 17.97 3.68
C LYS A 186 -7.32 18.57 2.96
N VAL A 187 -8.49 18.43 3.57
CA VAL A 187 -9.68 19.19 3.18
C VAL A 187 -9.40 20.69 3.33
N GLY A 188 -9.70 21.46 2.29
CA GLY A 188 -9.37 22.87 2.12
C GLY A 188 -7.92 23.14 1.69
N GLY A 189 -7.10 22.09 1.54
CA GLY A 189 -5.70 22.18 1.13
C GLY A 189 -5.43 21.47 -0.19
N MET A 190 -4.22 20.92 -0.34
CA MET A 190 -3.88 20.09 -1.50
C MET A 190 -4.64 18.76 -1.42
N TYR A 191 -5.10 18.27 -2.57
CA TYR A 191 -6.01 17.11 -2.72
C TYR A 191 -7.42 17.26 -2.13
N ASP A 192 -7.88 18.48 -1.83
CA ASP A 192 -9.21 18.77 -1.24
C ASP A 192 -10.36 17.95 -1.86
N ALA A 193 -10.51 17.99 -3.19
CA ALA A 193 -11.63 17.32 -3.86
C ALA A 193 -11.67 15.81 -3.60
N ALA A 194 -10.52 15.13 -3.65
CA ALA A 194 -10.43 13.70 -3.38
C ALA A 194 -10.66 13.42 -1.88
N LEU A 195 -10.03 14.20 -1.00
CA LEU A 195 -10.13 14.00 0.45
C LEU A 195 -11.53 14.28 1.00
N ARG A 196 -12.32 15.17 0.40
CA ARG A 196 -13.74 15.34 0.73
C ARG A 196 -14.56 14.08 0.46
N GLU A 197 -14.31 13.41 -0.66
CA GLU A 197 -14.98 12.15 -0.98
C GLU A 197 -14.49 11.01 -0.07
N VAL A 198 -13.20 10.97 0.25
CA VAL A 198 -12.66 10.04 1.28
C VAL A 198 -13.39 10.23 2.60
N VAL A 199 -13.44 11.46 3.13
CA VAL A 199 -14.11 11.78 4.40
C VAL A 199 -15.59 11.39 4.38
N LYS A 200 -16.32 11.69 3.31
CA LYS A 200 -17.74 11.32 3.16
C LYS A 200 -17.96 9.81 3.31
N TRP A 201 -17.07 8.98 2.78
CA TRP A 201 -17.17 7.52 2.92
C TRP A 201 -16.74 7.05 4.32
N LEU A 202 -15.72 7.68 4.90
CA LEU A 202 -15.31 7.39 6.29
C LEU A 202 -16.41 7.75 7.31
N GLU A 203 -17.16 8.84 7.11
CA GLU A 203 -18.30 9.18 7.96
C GLU A 203 -19.39 8.10 7.92
N LYS A 204 -19.64 7.51 6.74
CA LYS A 204 -20.54 6.36 6.59
C LYS A 204 -19.99 5.12 7.29
N ALA A 205 -18.71 4.83 7.13
CA ALA A 205 -18.03 3.72 7.81
C ALA A 205 -18.12 3.86 9.34
N GLN A 206 -17.87 5.07 9.87
CA GLN A 206 -17.97 5.35 11.30
C GLN A 206 -19.36 5.05 11.85
N GLY A 207 -20.42 5.37 11.09
CA GLY A 207 -21.81 5.11 11.47
C GLY A 207 -22.20 3.64 11.59
N VAL A 208 -21.38 2.74 11.04
CA VAL A 208 -21.60 1.27 11.09
C VAL A 208 -20.43 0.51 11.73
N ALA A 209 -19.53 1.22 12.44
CA ALA A 209 -18.41 0.61 13.14
C ALA A 209 -18.85 -0.51 14.11
N GLU A 210 -18.03 -1.55 14.23
CA GLU A 210 -18.31 -2.76 15.02
C GLU A 210 -18.28 -2.48 16.53
N ASN A 211 -17.46 -1.53 16.96
CA ASN A 211 -17.32 -1.16 18.36
C ASN A 211 -16.87 0.32 18.54
N PRO A 212 -16.96 0.87 19.76
CA PRO A 212 -16.58 2.26 20.02
C PRO A 212 -15.12 2.61 19.75
N GLN A 213 -14.18 1.65 19.92
CA GLN A 213 -12.76 1.90 19.65
C GLN A 213 -12.51 2.06 18.15
N GLN A 214 -13.11 1.20 17.32
CA GLN A 214 -13.06 1.31 15.87
C GLN A 214 -13.71 2.63 15.39
N ALA A 215 -14.86 2.99 15.96
CA ALA A 215 -15.53 4.26 15.65
C ALA A 215 -14.65 5.47 16.01
N LYS A 216 -13.92 5.41 17.13
CA LYS A 216 -12.95 6.42 17.55
C LYS A 216 -11.79 6.53 16.56
N ALA A 217 -11.20 5.40 16.15
CA ALA A 217 -10.11 5.39 15.16
C ALA A 217 -10.56 6.03 13.83
N ILE A 218 -11.71 5.61 13.28
CA ILE A 218 -12.26 6.22 12.05
C ILE A 218 -12.51 7.72 12.23
N GLY A 219 -13.02 8.14 13.39
CA GLY A 219 -13.24 9.55 13.71
C GLY A 219 -11.95 10.38 13.74
N LEU A 220 -10.87 9.83 14.28
CA LEU A 220 -9.55 10.47 14.29
C LEU A 220 -8.96 10.55 12.89
N LEU A 221 -9.14 9.53 12.04
CA LEU A 221 -8.73 9.59 10.64
C LEU A 221 -9.49 10.67 9.86
N ILE A 222 -10.80 10.80 10.09
CA ILE A 222 -11.61 11.90 9.52
C ILE A 222 -11.07 13.26 9.99
N ALA A 223 -10.79 13.40 11.28
CA ALA A 223 -10.24 14.64 11.84
C ALA A 223 -8.88 14.97 11.21
N TYR A 224 -7.99 13.98 11.06
CA TYR A 224 -6.71 14.11 10.40
C TYR A 224 -6.84 14.60 8.96
N TYR A 225 -7.73 14.01 8.15
CA TYR A 225 -7.93 14.48 6.78
C TYR A 225 -8.52 15.89 6.70
N ASN A 226 -9.32 16.30 7.69
CA ASN A 226 -9.87 17.64 7.74
C ASN A 226 -8.84 18.71 8.16
N THR A 227 -7.92 18.37 9.08
CA THR A 227 -7.00 19.35 9.69
C THR A 227 -5.59 19.29 9.11
N GLY A 228 -5.17 18.12 8.64
CA GLY A 228 -3.79 17.78 8.29
C GLY A 228 -2.84 17.66 9.49
N ASP A 229 -3.37 17.60 10.71
CA ASP A 229 -2.59 17.66 11.95
C ASP A 229 -1.85 16.35 12.26
N LEU A 230 -0.53 16.41 12.38
CA LEU A 230 0.32 15.24 12.61
C LEU A 230 0.13 14.61 13.99
N LYS A 231 -0.29 15.37 14.99
CA LYS A 231 -0.61 14.80 16.31
C LYS A 231 -1.89 13.97 16.26
N THR A 232 -2.88 14.42 15.48
CA THR A 232 -4.12 13.67 15.20
C THR A 232 -3.82 12.38 14.43
N TRP A 233 -2.83 12.38 13.53
CA TRP A 233 -2.34 11.17 12.89
C TRP A 233 -1.78 10.17 13.91
N ASP A 234 -0.94 10.61 14.83
CA ASP A 234 -0.43 9.74 15.90
C ASP A 234 -1.56 9.23 16.79
N ASP A 235 -2.53 10.07 17.15
CA ASP A 235 -3.71 9.67 17.94
C ASP A 235 -4.57 8.63 17.22
N PHE A 236 -4.76 8.78 15.90
CA PHE A 236 -5.40 7.77 15.07
C PHE A 236 -4.64 6.44 15.14
N ASN A 237 -3.32 6.45 14.95
CA ASN A 237 -2.52 5.24 14.97
C ASN A 237 -2.55 4.54 16.33
N VAL A 238 -2.50 5.29 17.43
CA VAL A 238 -2.69 4.73 18.78
C VAL A 238 -4.08 4.08 18.91
N ALA A 239 -5.14 4.79 18.53
CA ALA A 239 -6.50 4.26 18.64
C ALA A 239 -6.72 3.02 17.74
N TRP A 240 -6.08 3.00 16.58
CA TRP A 240 -6.11 1.89 15.64
C TRP A 240 -5.38 0.66 16.19
N VAL A 241 -4.18 0.79 16.74
CA VAL A 241 -3.43 -0.33 17.36
C VAL A 241 -4.22 -0.94 18.52
N GLU A 242 -4.86 -0.10 19.33
CA GLU A 242 -5.67 -0.54 20.48
C GLU A 242 -6.95 -1.30 20.08
N ASP A 243 -7.44 -1.15 18.85
CA ASP A 243 -8.56 -1.95 18.36
C ASP A 243 -8.11 -3.37 17.99
N THR A 244 -8.21 -4.26 18.97
CA THR A 244 -7.76 -5.66 18.87
C THR A 244 -8.91 -6.65 18.73
N THR A 245 -10.16 -6.18 18.62
CA THR A 245 -11.35 -7.06 18.65
C THR A 245 -12.20 -7.03 17.39
N SER A 246 -12.12 -5.97 16.57
CA SER A 246 -12.85 -5.85 15.30
C SER A 246 -12.58 -7.00 14.33
N THR A 247 -13.57 -7.31 13.49
CA THR A 247 -13.46 -8.32 12.43
C THR A 247 -12.97 -7.68 11.14
N VAL A 248 -13.47 -6.50 10.82
CA VAL A 248 -13.03 -5.64 9.71
C VAL A 248 -11.94 -4.72 10.26
N ASP A 249 -10.78 -4.71 9.62
CA ASP A 249 -9.71 -3.77 9.92
C ASP A 249 -9.31 -3.03 8.63
N PHE A 250 -8.52 -1.97 8.77
CA PHE A 250 -8.08 -1.18 7.64
C PHE A 250 -6.77 -0.44 7.90
N ILE A 251 -5.99 -0.30 6.84
CA ILE A 251 -4.91 0.67 6.72
C ILE A 251 -5.43 1.76 5.79
N HIS A 252 -5.35 3.03 6.18
CA HIS A 252 -5.79 4.14 5.34
C HIS A 252 -5.10 5.45 5.74
N GLY A 253 -4.32 6.02 4.84
CA GLY A 253 -3.58 7.24 5.15
C GLY A 253 -2.47 7.57 4.16
N PHE A 254 -1.52 8.37 4.63
CA PHE A 254 -0.21 8.56 4.00
C PHE A 254 0.79 7.77 4.84
N VAL A 255 1.17 6.58 4.37
CA VAL A 255 1.71 5.52 5.25
C VAL A 255 3.19 5.29 5.02
N GLU A 256 3.53 4.75 3.85
CA GLU A 256 4.89 4.30 3.56
C GLU A 256 5.70 5.34 2.81
N VAL A 257 6.97 5.48 3.19
CA VAL A 257 7.88 6.53 2.70
C VAL A 257 8.84 6.05 1.61
N TYR A 258 8.65 4.84 1.07
CA TYR A 258 9.56 4.24 0.09
C TYR A 258 9.69 5.02 -1.22
N ASN A 259 8.61 5.71 -1.62
CA ASN A 259 8.61 6.52 -2.84
C ASN A 259 9.27 7.90 -2.63
N ASP A 260 9.66 8.26 -1.42
CA ASP A 260 10.36 9.51 -1.15
C ASP A 260 11.88 9.29 -1.17
N PRO A 261 12.66 9.96 -2.05
CA PRO A 261 14.11 9.89 -2.01
C PRO A 261 14.73 10.28 -0.65
N LEU A 262 14.05 11.07 0.18
CA LEU A 262 14.50 11.47 1.51
C LEU A 262 13.78 10.73 2.65
N GLY A 263 12.86 9.82 2.35
CA GLY A 263 12.17 8.97 3.34
C GLY A 263 11.29 9.73 4.35
N LYS A 264 10.71 10.87 3.98
CA LYS A 264 9.81 11.68 4.83
C LYS A 264 8.34 11.65 4.40
N LYS A 265 8.04 11.50 3.10
CA LYS A 265 6.68 11.63 2.54
C LYS A 265 5.95 10.31 2.46
N GLY A 266 4.75 10.25 3.04
CA GLY A 266 3.90 9.08 2.99
C GLY A 266 3.16 8.97 1.67
N SER A 267 3.24 7.81 1.03
CA SER A 267 2.42 7.47 -0.13
C SER A 267 0.98 7.23 0.32
N TYR A 268 -0.01 7.69 -0.46
CA TYR A 268 -1.41 7.39 -0.17
C TYR A 268 -1.65 5.89 -0.33
N GLU A 269 -2.18 5.27 0.70
CA GLU A 269 -2.40 3.83 0.75
C GLU A 269 -3.74 3.52 1.42
N SER A 270 -4.42 2.50 0.91
CA SER A 270 -5.55 1.89 1.60
C SER A 270 -5.60 0.38 1.38
N ILE A 271 -5.74 -0.36 2.47
CA ILE A 271 -5.95 -1.81 2.50
C ILE A 271 -7.12 -2.05 3.46
N VAL A 272 -8.18 -2.70 2.98
CA VAL A 272 -9.31 -3.13 3.81
C VAL A 272 -9.24 -4.62 3.95
N GLU A 273 -9.30 -5.10 5.19
CA GLU A 273 -9.07 -6.50 5.51
C GLU A 273 -10.14 -7.02 6.46
N VAL A 274 -10.42 -8.32 6.36
CA VAL A 274 -11.37 -8.99 7.24
C VAL A 274 -10.71 -10.23 7.81
N THR A 275 -10.93 -10.47 9.10
CA THR A 275 -10.51 -11.73 9.73
C THR A 275 -11.21 -12.89 9.04
N ASP A 276 -10.44 -13.91 8.65
CA ASP A 276 -10.99 -15.15 8.10
C ASP A 276 -11.53 -16.02 9.24
N PRO A 277 -12.87 -16.18 9.39
CA PRO A 277 -13.41 -16.88 10.54
C PRO A 277 -13.11 -18.38 10.52
N GLU A 278 -12.88 -18.97 9.34
CA GLU A 278 -12.57 -20.39 9.19
C GLU A 278 -11.10 -20.67 9.50
N ALA A 279 -10.19 -19.89 8.94
CA ALA A 279 -8.78 -19.98 9.27
C ALA A 279 -8.52 -19.64 10.76
N THR A 280 -9.23 -18.64 11.31
CA THR A 280 -9.21 -18.35 12.74
C THR A 280 -9.74 -19.53 13.57
N ARG A 281 -10.80 -20.24 13.15
CA ARG A 281 -11.28 -21.45 13.85
C ARG A 281 -10.22 -22.56 13.87
N ASN A 282 -9.57 -22.82 12.73
CA ASN A 282 -8.48 -23.79 12.66
C ASN A 282 -7.31 -23.39 13.56
N MET A 283 -7.02 -22.09 13.65
CA MET A 283 -5.97 -21.57 14.52
C MET A 283 -6.28 -21.65 16.00
N GLN A 284 -7.54 -21.46 16.39
CA GLN A 284 -7.96 -21.65 17.78
C GLN A 284 -7.66 -23.08 18.26
N VAL A 285 -7.70 -24.08 17.37
CA VAL A 285 -7.30 -25.45 17.73
C VAL A 285 -5.81 -25.50 18.06
N ILE A 286 -4.94 -24.94 17.21
CA ILE A 286 -3.48 -24.93 17.45
C ILE A 286 -3.14 -24.10 18.70
N GLN A 287 -3.73 -22.91 18.87
CA GLN A 287 -3.55 -22.05 20.05
C GLN A 287 -3.96 -22.75 21.35
N LYS A 288 -5.12 -23.42 21.37
CA LYS A 288 -5.58 -24.19 22.54
C LYS A 288 -4.64 -25.35 22.90
N ASN A 289 -3.85 -25.82 21.94
CA ASN A 289 -2.87 -26.89 22.12
C ASN A 289 -1.43 -26.36 22.20
N ALA A 290 -1.19 -25.05 22.28
CA ALA A 290 0.16 -24.49 22.33
C ALA A 290 0.99 -25.05 23.49
N GLN A 291 0.38 -25.23 24.66
CA GLN A 291 1.05 -25.88 25.80
C GLN A 291 1.39 -27.34 25.50
N TRP A 292 0.50 -28.07 24.83
CA TRP A 292 0.79 -29.46 24.44
C TRP A 292 2.03 -29.53 23.52
N PHE A 293 2.17 -28.60 22.57
CA PHE A 293 3.35 -28.53 21.71
C PHE A 293 4.62 -28.19 22.50
N GLU A 294 4.55 -27.27 23.46
CA GLU A 294 5.68 -26.92 24.33
C GLU A 294 6.15 -28.11 25.18
N ASP A 295 5.20 -28.81 25.82
CA ASP A 295 5.48 -29.95 26.70
C ASP A 295 6.14 -31.10 25.94
N HIS A 296 5.69 -31.35 24.70
CA HIS A 296 6.15 -32.42 23.81
C HIS A 296 7.25 -31.96 22.84
N SER A 297 7.73 -30.73 22.98
CA SER A 297 8.84 -30.21 22.19
C SER A 297 10.12 -31.00 22.48
N PRO A 298 11.01 -31.19 21.47
CA PRO A 298 12.31 -31.81 21.67
C PRO A 298 13.31 -30.92 22.43
N LEU A 299 12.91 -29.73 22.88
CA LEU A 299 13.72 -28.87 23.75
C LEU A 299 14.07 -29.57 25.08
N MET A 300 15.20 -29.20 25.67
CA MET A 300 15.50 -29.61 27.05
C MET A 300 14.46 -29.00 28.00
N ASP A 301 14.09 -29.72 29.06
CA ASP A 301 13.04 -29.26 29.99
C ASP A 301 13.35 -27.90 30.64
N THR A 302 14.64 -27.57 30.83
CA THR A 302 15.07 -26.26 31.33
C THR A 302 14.70 -25.11 30.39
N HIS A 303 14.63 -25.38 29.08
CA HIS A 303 14.28 -24.41 28.04
C HIS A 303 12.79 -24.43 27.68
N LYS A 304 11.96 -25.27 28.32
CA LYS A 304 10.51 -25.24 28.15
C LYS A 304 9.86 -24.20 29.05
N LYS A 305 8.81 -23.55 28.56
CA LYS A 305 7.90 -22.71 29.35
C LYS A 305 6.91 -23.58 30.12
N GLU A 306 6.76 -23.28 31.40
CA GLU A 306 5.73 -23.91 32.24
C GLU A 306 4.31 -23.51 31.80
N ASN A 307 4.14 -22.28 31.31
CA ASN A 307 2.88 -21.77 30.79
C ASN A 307 3.13 -20.92 29.53
N VAL A 308 2.59 -21.34 28.40
CA VAL A 308 2.56 -20.57 27.15
C VAL A 308 1.34 -19.64 27.19
N VAL A 309 1.58 -18.33 27.12
CA VAL A 309 0.53 -17.29 27.18
C VAL A 309 0.72 -16.26 26.06
N GLY A 310 -0.36 -15.56 25.70
CA GLY A 310 -0.29 -14.38 24.82
C GLY A 310 -0.28 -14.66 23.32
N ILE A 311 -0.75 -15.83 22.86
CA ILE A 311 -0.78 -16.12 21.42
C ILE A 311 -2.09 -15.64 20.80
N THR A 312 -2.05 -14.51 20.12
CA THR A 312 -3.15 -14.02 19.28
C THR A 312 -2.66 -13.88 17.85
N TYR A 313 -3.04 -14.81 16.98
CA TYR A 313 -2.78 -14.76 15.55
C TYR A 313 -4.10 -14.74 14.77
N ARG A 314 -4.22 -13.86 13.77
CA ARG A 314 -5.41 -13.70 12.94
C ARG A 314 -4.99 -13.85 11.48
N PHE A 315 -5.63 -14.77 10.76
CA PHE A 315 -5.60 -14.76 9.31
C PHE A 315 -6.53 -13.67 8.82
N ILE A 316 -6.03 -12.83 7.94
CA ILE A 316 -6.81 -11.77 7.33
C ILE A 316 -6.91 -12.00 5.83
N ASN A 317 -8.04 -11.61 5.26
CA ASN A 317 -8.27 -11.59 3.83
C ASN A 317 -8.51 -10.15 3.39
N THR A 318 -7.79 -9.73 2.36
CA THR A 318 -7.97 -8.43 1.74
C THR A 318 -9.30 -8.37 0.99
N VAL A 319 -10.09 -7.33 1.27
CA VAL A 319 -11.36 -7.01 0.62
C VAL A 319 -11.18 -6.00 -0.50
N GLY A 320 -10.35 -4.99 -0.28
CA GLY A 320 -10.13 -3.91 -1.23
C GLY A 320 -8.80 -3.19 -0.97
N GLU A 321 -8.17 -2.74 -2.05
CA GLU A 321 -6.88 -2.04 -2.01
C GLU A 321 -6.94 -0.82 -2.93
N SER A 322 -6.19 0.22 -2.56
CA SER A 322 -6.04 1.44 -3.36
C SER A 322 -4.71 2.12 -3.01
N GLY A 323 -4.30 3.06 -3.86
CA GLY A 323 -3.04 3.78 -3.67
C GLY A 323 -1.83 2.89 -3.88
N ASP A 324 -0.81 3.01 -3.02
CA ASP A 324 0.45 2.28 -3.16
C ASP A 324 0.31 0.76 -2.95
N ALA A 325 -0.79 0.31 -2.34
CA ALA A 325 -1.11 -1.12 -2.19
C ALA A 325 -1.78 -1.75 -3.43
N SER A 326 -2.04 -1.01 -4.52
CA SER A 326 -2.74 -1.56 -5.68
C SER A 326 -2.28 -0.93 -6.99
N PRO A 327 -2.09 -1.72 -8.08
CA PRO A 327 -2.31 -3.18 -8.16
C PRO A 327 -1.11 -4.02 -7.71
N SER A 328 0.06 -3.42 -7.47
CA SER A 328 1.21 -4.12 -6.89
C SER A 328 1.10 -4.12 -5.36
N THR A 329 0.47 -5.15 -4.82
CA THR A 329 0.19 -5.26 -3.38
C THR A 329 1.33 -5.96 -2.59
N PRO A 330 1.59 -5.57 -1.33
CA PRO A 330 2.39 -6.37 -0.41
C PRO A 330 1.73 -7.73 -0.08
N ILE A 331 2.46 -8.62 0.60
CA ILE A 331 1.89 -9.87 1.16
C ILE A 331 1.70 -9.80 2.68
N GLY A 332 2.25 -8.77 3.30
CA GLY A 332 2.13 -8.51 4.73
C GLY A 332 2.60 -7.10 5.06
N VAL A 333 2.08 -6.57 6.16
CA VAL A 333 2.28 -5.18 6.59
C VAL A 333 2.49 -5.15 8.10
N ASN A 334 3.34 -4.23 8.59
CA ASN A 334 3.61 -4.07 10.02
C ASN A 334 3.57 -2.60 10.40
N LEU A 335 2.51 -2.18 11.09
CA LEU A 335 2.20 -0.78 11.36
C LEU A 335 1.84 -0.55 12.84
N PRO A 336 1.91 0.71 13.33
CA PRO A 336 2.35 1.91 12.63
C PRO A 336 3.88 2.00 12.52
N ASN A 337 4.36 2.97 11.72
CA ASN A 337 5.78 3.24 11.52
C ASN A 337 6.43 4.04 12.67
N ALA A 338 5.63 4.78 13.46
CA ALA A 338 6.15 5.58 14.57
C ALA A 338 6.68 4.69 15.73
N ASN A 339 7.99 4.68 15.92
CA ASN A 339 8.66 3.82 16.90
C ASN A 339 8.15 3.99 18.33
N TRP A 340 7.84 5.21 18.76
CA TRP A 340 7.33 5.46 20.11
C TRP A 340 5.96 4.82 20.33
N ILE A 341 5.07 4.85 19.32
CA ILE A 341 3.76 4.18 19.38
C ILE A 341 3.97 2.68 19.48
N ARG A 342 4.87 2.12 18.66
CA ARG A 342 5.21 0.68 18.70
C ARG A 342 5.70 0.24 20.07
N ALA A 343 6.52 1.05 20.71
CA ALA A 343 7.11 0.75 22.01
C ALA A 343 6.09 0.85 23.17
N GLU A 344 5.20 1.85 23.14
CA GLU A 344 4.27 2.11 24.26
C GLU A 344 2.90 1.43 24.10
N HIS A 345 2.40 1.32 22.86
CA HIS A 345 1.04 0.85 22.56
C HIS A 345 1.03 -0.45 21.74
N GLY A 346 2.16 -0.84 21.16
CA GLY A 346 2.31 -2.03 20.34
C GLY A 346 2.16 -1.76 18.84
N SER A 347 2.09 -2.84 18.06
CA SER A 347 1.97 -2.80 16.60
C SER A 347 1.05 -3.91 16.11
N LYS A 348 0.47 -3.74 14.93
CA LYS A 348 -0.25 -4.78 14.21
C LYS A 348 0.61 -5.25 13.05
N SER A 349 0.93 -6.55 13.06
CA SER A 349 1.56 -7.22 11.93
C SER A 349 0.53 -8.14 11.29
N VAL A 350 0.31 -7.98 10.00
CA VAL A 350 -0.75 -8.68 9.28
C VAL A 350 -0.20 -9.35 8.03
N SER A 351 -0.74 -10.52 7.68
CA SER A 351 -0.40 -11.26 6.47
C SER A 351 -1.64 -11.43 5.60
N LEU A 352 -1.58 -10.95 4.36
CA LEU A 352 -2.71 -10.89 3.43
C LEU A 352 -2.95 -12.27 2.80
N GLY A 353 -3.68 -13.12 3.51
CA GLY A 353 -3.76 -14.56 3.23
C GLY A 353 -4.28 -14.90 1.83
N ASN A 354 -5.36 -14.24 1.40
CA ASN A 354 -5.91 -14.44 0.06
C ASN A 354 -5.00 -13.91 -1.07
N ILE A 355 -4.14 -12.93 -0.80
CA ILE A 355 -3.13 -12.45 -1.76
C ILE A 355 -2.02 -13.48 -1.89
N VAL A 356 -1.50 -13.99 -0.77
CA VAL A 356 -0.51 -15.10 -0.75
C VAL A 356 -1.06 -16.33 -1.48
N ASP A 357 -2.30 -16.71 -1.19
CA ASP A 357 -2.98 -17.81 -1.85
C ASP A 357 -3.12 -17.58 -3.37
N ALA A 358 -3.42 -16.36 -3.81
CA ALA A 358 -3.52 -16.03 -5.22
C ALA A 358 -2.15 -16.13 -5.93
N TYR A 359 -1.07 -15.69 -5.28
CA TYR A 359 0.29 -15.90 -5.78
C TYR A 359 0.63 -17.39 -5.90
N ASP A 360 0.34 -18.20 -4.88
CA ASP A 360 0.64 -19.63 -4.91
C ASP A 360 -0.15 -20.37 -6.01
N ASN A 361 -1.44 -20.03 -6.20
CA ASN A 361 -2.29 -20.66 -7.20
C ASN A 361 -2.06 -20.17 -8.64
N SER A 362 -1.41 -19.02 -8.82
CA SER A 362 -1.07 -18.48 -10.15
C SER A 362 0.30 -18.94 -10.66
N ARG A 363 1.08 -19.66 -9.85
CA ARG A 363 2.34 -20.28 -10.28
C ARG A 363 2.07 -21.29 -11.39
N GLY A 364 2.82 -21.19 -12.49
CA GLY A 364 2.80 -22.20 -13.55
C GLY A 364 3.25 -23.57 -13.02
N SER A 365 2.79 -24.66 -13.65
CA SER A 365 3.15 -26.03 -13.25
C SER A 365 4.63 -26.38 -13.47
N SER A 366 5.36 -25.56 -14.24
CA SER A 366 6.73 -25.83 -14.67
C SER A 366 7.73 -25.93 -13.51
N THR A 367 7.51 -25.24 -12.40
CA THR A 367 8.45 -25.30 -11.26
C THR A 367 8.46 -26.69 -10.62
N LEU A 368 7.31 -27.33 -10.41
CA LEU A 368 7.26 -28.68 -9.83
C LEU A 368 7.86 -29.71 -10.79
N GLU A 369 7.57 -29.60 -12.08
CA GLU A 369 8.08 -30.51 -13.11
C GLU A 369 9.60 -30.42 -13.31
N VAL A 370 10.20 -29.26 -13.01
CA VAL A 370 11.66 -29.04 -13.15
C VAL A 370 12.43 -29.44 -11.89
N PHE A 371 11.85 -29.26 -10.70
CA PHE A 371 12.60 -29.35 -9.43
C PHE A 371 12.21 -30.50 -8.51
N CYS A 372 11.05 -31.14 -8.69
CA CYS A 372 10.71 -32.34 -7.93
C CYS A 372 11.50 -33.56 -8.46
N HIS A 373 11.78 -34.51 -7.57
CA HIS A 373 12.55 -35.71 -7.86
C HIS A 373 11.83 -36.67 -8.82
N ASP A 374 10.52 -36.88 -8.62
CA ASP A 374 9.70 -37.83 -9.38
C ASP A 374 8.21 -37.43 -9.45
N GLU A 375 7.44 -38.19 -10.23
CA GLU A 375 6.00 -37.99 -10.42
C GLU A 375 5.18 -38.18 -9.13
N GLU A 376 5.67 -39.00 -8.19
CA GLU A 376 4.97 -39.22 -6.92
C GLU A 376 5.06 -37.97 -6.04
N GLU A 377 6.24 -37.35 -5.96
CA GLU A 377 6.45 -36.10 -5.25
C GLU A 377 5.63 -34.96 -5.89
N ILE A 378 5.57 -34.89 -7.22
CA ILE A 378 4.73 -33.92 -7.94
C ILE A 378 3.25 -34.13 -7.60
N ALA A 379 2.76 -35.36 -7.62
CA ALA A 379 1.36 -35.67 -7.31
C ALA A 379 1.04 -35.29 -5.85
N ARG A 380 1.91 -35.65 -4.91
CA ARG A 380 1.75 -35.32 -3.48
C ARG A 380 1.80 -33.82 -3.22
N ALA A 381 2.70 -33.09 -3.89
CA ALA A 381 2.78 -31.64 -3.80
C ALA A 381 1.49 -30.99 -4.32
N LYS A 382 0.97 -31.44 -5.47
CA LYS A 382 -0.30 -30.95 -6.02
C LYS A 382 -1.49 -31.21 -5.08
N GLU A 383 -1.48 -32.34 -4.37
CA GLU A 383 -2.58 -32.70 -3.46
C GLU A 383 -2.50 -31.99 -2.10
N HIS A 384 -1.30 -31.76 -1.56
CA HIS A 384 -1.14 -31.41 -0.15
C HIS A 384 -0.30 -30.15 0.14
N SER A 385 0.48 -29.63 -0.80
CA SER A 385 1.45 -28.55 -0.51
C SER A 385 0.80 -27.28 0.02
N THR A 386 -0.35 -26.87 -0.52
CA THR A 386 -1.08 -25.68 -0.05
C THR A 386 -1.53 -25.85 1.40
N LEU A 387 -2.13 -26.98 1.76
CA LEU A 387 -2.56 -27.25 3.13
C LEU A 387 -1.36 -27.36 4.09
N ALA A 388 -0.32 -28.08 3.67
CA ALA A 388 0.91 -28.24 4.45
C ALA A 388 1.61 -26.89 4.68
N GLY A 389 1.68 -26.02 3.66
CA GLY A 389 2.24 -24.67 3.77
C GLY A 389 1.45 -23.81 4.76
N LYS A 390 0.11 -23.79 4.66
CA LYS A 390 -0.75 -23.07 5.61
C LYS A 390 -0.58 -23.56 7.05
N LEU A 391 -0.54 -24.88 7.26
CA LEU A 391 -0.32 -25.47 8.58
C LEU A 391 1.08 -25.20 9.12
N HIS A 392 2.11 -25.25 8.27
CA HIS A 392 3.48 -24.91 8.64
C HIS A 392 3.58 -23.46 9.10
N THR A 393 3.06 -22.51 8.32
CA THR A 393 3.05 -21.08 8.69
C THR A 393 2.27 -20.86 9.99
N ALA A 394 1.10 -21.48 10.12
CA ALA A 394 0.32 -21.44 11.35
C ALA A 394 1.12 -21.91 12.58
N LEU A 395 1.83 -23.05 12.48
CA LEU A 395 2.69 -23.56 13.55
C LEU A 395 3.91 -22.66 13.82
N HIS A 396 4.54 -22.11 12.78
CA HIS A 396 5.66 -21.17 12.92
C HIS A 396 5.28 -19.95 13.74
N GLU A 397 4.17 -19.31 13.39
CA GLU A 397 3.72 -18.06 14.00
C GLU A 397 3.14 -18.28 15.41
N VAL A 398 2.33 -19.33 15.60
CA VAL A 398 1.58 -19.57 16.85
C VAL A 398 2.38 -20.37 17.87
N VAL A 399 3.14 -21.36 17.42
CA VAL A 399 3.91 -22.25 18.31
C VAL A 399 5.38 -21.89 18.28
N GLY A 400 5.98 -21.69 17.09
CA GLY A 400 7.41 -21.44 16.92
C GLY A 400 7.89 -20.24 17.74
N HIS A 401 7.40 -19.03 17.44
CA HIS A 401 7.78 -17.81 18.16
C HIS A 401 7.37 -17.79 19.64
N ALA A 402 6.29 -18.48 19.99
CA ALA A 402 5.79 -18.53 21.36
C ALA A 402 6.48 -19.57 22.25
N SER A 403 7.14 -20.55 21.65
CA SER A 403 7.79 -21.67 22.35
C SER A 403 9.11 -21.27 22.99
N GLY A 404 9.50 -22.04 24.02
CA GLY A 404 10.83 -21.99 24.60
C GLY A 404 11.15 -20.75 25.45
N ARG A 405 12.13 -20.90 26.33
CA ARG A 405 12.74 -19.82 27.13
C ARG A 405 14.27 -19.93 27.11
N LEU A 406 14.91 -18.77 27.27
CA LEU A 406 16.37 -18.64 27.34
C LEU A 406 16.95 -19.42 28.52
#